data_AF-A0A328TGW5-F1
#
_entry.id   AF-A0A328TGW5-F1
#
_cell.length_a   1.000
_cell.length_b   1.000
_cell.length_c   1.000
_cell.angle_alpha   90.00
_cell.angle_beta   90.00
_cell.angle_gamma   90.00
#
_symmetry.space_group_name_H-M   'P 1'
#
loop_
_entity.id
_entity.type
_entity.pdbx_description
1 polymer ?
#
loop_
_entity_poly.entity_id
_entity_poly.type
_entity_poly.pdbx_seq_one_letter_code
_entity_poly.pdbx_strand_id
1 'polypeptide(L)'
;MDEFSYSESIVDNIARHFVEQKGAGLTASDAPVGTVLGELPGAGKSTLLNTFREEQHGNVLVINADEFRRFHPQFNEIVDKYGENYPEHTAAFSGAVAERVIALGTEKRLNLAVEGTFRTAQTPISTLQLLKDNGYTTQVYIKAESAEVAWSNTLARAEAERAMNGTGRTV
;
A
#
# COMPACT_ATOMS: atom_id res chain seq x y z
N MET A 1 4.61 -24.86 6.16
CA MET A 1 4.04 -24.21 7.35
C MET A 1 4.84 -22.94 7.50
N ASP A 2 4.22 -21.77 7.31
CA ASP A 2 4.95 -20.50 7.49
C ASP A 2 5.49 -20.46 8.92
N GLU A 3 6.78 -20.16 9.04
CA GLU A 3 7.47 -20.10 10.33
C GLU A 3 6.89 -19.02 11.24
N PHE A 4 6.34 -17.96 10.63
CA PHE A 4 5.70 -16.84 11.31
C PHE A 4 4.23 -16.85 10.97
N SER A 5 3.41 -17.16 11.97
CA SER A 5 1.96 -17.30 11.81
C SER A 5 1.24 -16.08 12.36
N TYR A 6 0.09 -15.77 11.76
CA TYR A 6 -0.81 -14.73 12.23
C TYR A 6 -2.25 -15.25 12.13
N SER A 7 -3.12 -14.77 13.02
CA SER A 7 -4.54 -15.12 12.99
C SER A 7 -5.33 -14.15 12.12
N GLU A 8 -6.45 -14.62 11.57
CA GLU A 8 -7.43 -13.75 10.88
C GLU A 8 -7.95 -12.63 11.79
N SER A 9 -8.08 -12.89 13.09
CA SER A 9 -8.51 -11.87 14.05
C SER A 9 -7.52 -10.72 14.18
N ILE A 10 -6.21 -10.98 14.08
CA ILE A 10 -5.20 -9.91 14.09
C ILE A 10 -5.32 -9.08 12.82
N VAL A 11 -5.49 -9.73 11.66
CA VAL A 11 -5.70 -9.07 10.37
C VAL A 11 -6.94 -8.17 10.41
N ASP A 12 -8.07 -8.69 10.88
CA ASP A 12 -9.34 -7.95 10.98
C ASP A 12 -9.22 -6.76 11.95
N ASN A 13 -8.60 -6.95 13.12
CA ASN A 13 -8.43 -5.88 14.10
C ASN A 13 -7.58 -4.73 13.55
N ILE A 14 -6.45 -5.04 12.90
CA ILE A 14 -5.58 -4.03 12.29
C ILE A 14 -6.32 -3.30 11.18
N ALA A 15 -7.02 -4.03 10.31
CA ALA A 15 -7.75 -3.44 9.20
C ALA A 15 -8.87 -2.51 9.67
N ARG A 16 -9.67 -2.93 10.67
CA ARG A 16 -10.71 -2.08 11.26
C ARG A 16 -10.13 -0.82 11.87
N HIS A 17 -9.09 -0.97 12.69
CA HIS A 17 -8.45 0.17 13.32
C HIS A 17 -7.88 1.15 12.29
N PHE A 18 -7.27 0.64 11.21
CA PHE A 18 -6.77 1.46 10.12
C PHE A 18 -7.91 2.24 9.43
N VAL A 19 -9.01 1.57 9.07
CA VAL A 19 -10.16 2.24 8.43
C VAL A 19 -10.84 3.24 9.36
N GLU A 20 -10.92 2.95 10.66
CA GLU A 20 -11.45 3.90 11.65
C GLU A 20 -10.58 5.16 11.76
N GLN A 21 -9.26 5.00 11.81
CA GLN A 21 -8.35 6.14 11.95
C GLN A 21 -8.15 6.92 10.65
N LYS A 22 -7.89 6.23 9.54
CA LYS A 22 -7.59 6.84 8.24
C LYS A 22 -8.84 7.18 7.44
N GLY A 23 -9.96 6.52 7.74
CA GLY A 23 -11.27 6.82 7.18
C GLY A 23 -12.06 7.83 8.01
N ALA A 24 -11.54 8.30 9.14
CA ALA A 24 -12.19 9.34 9.94
C ALA A 24 -12.41 10.61 9.08
N GLY A 25 -13.66 11.03 8.95
CA GLY A 25 -14.04 12.20 8.14
C GLY A 25 -14.22 11.91 6.65
N LEU A 26 -13.92 10.69 6.19
CA LEU A 26 -14.28 10.26 4.84
C LEU A 26 -15.77 9.89 4.79
N THR A 27 -16.41 10.18 3.67
CA THR A 27 -17.84 9.93 3.45
C THR A 27 -18.06 8.93 2.32
N ALA A 28 -19.14 8.16 2.44
CA ALA A 28 -19.57 7.24 1.40
C ALA A 28 -19.88 8.00 0.09
N SER A 29 -19.52 7.40 -1.05
CA SER A 29 -19.84 7.90 -2.38
C SER A 29 -20.91 7.03 -3.05
N ASP A 30 -21.86 7.66 -3.72
CA ASP A 30 -22.85 6.96 -4.55
C ASP A 30 -22.22 6.34 -5.80
N ALA A 31 -21.15 6.98 -6.32
CA ALA A 31 -20.36 6.51 -7.46
C ALA A 31 -18.88 6.45 -7.06
N PRO A 32 -18.47 5.47 -6.25
CA PRO A 32 -17.12 5.44 -5.70
C PRO A 32 -16.09 5.15 -6.79
N VAL A 33 -14.93 5.81 -6.69
CA VAL A 33 -13.80 5.62 -7.58
C VAL A 33 -12.70 4.86 -6.85
N GLY A 34 -12.19 3.83 -7.50
CA GLY A 34 -11.11 3.00 -6.99
C GLY A 34 -9.94 3.03 -7.95
N THR A 35 -8.74 3.33 -7.45
CA THR A 35 -7.54 3.41 -8.29
C THR A 35 -6.42 2.55 -7.74
N VAL A 36 -5.60 2.04 -8.66
CA VAL A 36 -4.28 1.49 -8.31
C VAL A 36 -3.20 2.43 -8.83
N LEU A 37 -2.31 2.86 -7.95
CA LEU A 37 -1.23 3.79 -8.23
C LEU A 37 0.07 3.03 -8.46
N GLY A 38 0.73 3.29 -9.59
CA GLY A 38 1.90 2.56 -10.05
C GLY A 38 3.06 3.44 -10.41
N GLU A 39 4.20 3.19 -9.79
CA GLU A 39 5.42 3.89 -10.11
C GLU A 39 6.66 3.03 -9.90
N LEU A 40 7.72 3.37 -10.64
CA LEU A 40 9.07 2.95 -10.30
C LEU A 40 9.48 3.54 -8.94
N PRO A 41 10.23 2.80 -8.10
CA PRO A 41 10.88 3.39 -6.94
C PRO A 41 11.66 4.66 -7.34
N GLY A 42 11.50 5.74 -6.56
CA GLY A 42 12.16 7.03 -6.84
C GLY A 42 11.46 7.93 -7.87
N ALA A 43 10.37 7.50 -8.52
CA ALA A 43 9.67 8.32 -9.51
C ALA A 43 8.75 9.40 -8.91
N GLY A 44 8.35 9.31 -7.64
CA GLY A 44 7.61 10.38 -6.93
C GLY A 44 6.11 10.15 -6.73
N LYS A 45 5.75 9.10 -6.00
CA LYS A 45 4.37 8.58 -5.79
C LYS A 45 3.38 9.63 -5.32
N SER A 46 3.88 10.60 -4.58
CA SER A 46 3.10 11.69 -4.03
C SER A 46 2.36 12.48 -5.12
N THR A 47 2.91 12.61 -6.34
CA THR A 47 2.24 13.38 -7.40
C THR A 47 0.97 12.69 -7.89
N LEU A 48 1.02 11.40 -8.26
CA LEU A 48 -0.17 10.68 -8.71
C LEU A 48 -1.23 10.60 -7.62
N LEU A 49 -0.81 10.35 -6.38
CA LEU A 49 -1.71 10.29 -5.25
C LEU A 49 -2.39 11.66 -5.01
N ASN A 50 -1.63 12.75 -5.11
CA ASN A 50 -2.18 14.10 -4.93
C ASN A 50 -3.19 14.43 -6.03
N THR A 51 -2.90 14.12 -7.30
CA THR A 51 -3.85 14.30 -8.40
C THR A 51 -5.15 13.55 -8.13
N PHE A 52 -5.09 12.27 -7.76
CA PHE A 52 -6.30 11.51 -7.45
C PHE A 52 -7.04 12.07 -6.22
N ARG A 53 -6.31 12.46 -5.16
CA ARG A 53 -6.92 13.11 -3.99
C ARG A 53 -7.64 14.40 -4.34
N GLU A 54 -7.06 15.24 -5.20
CA GLU A 54 -7.67 16.49 -5.64
C GLU A 54 -8.96 16.24 -6.44
N GLU A 55 -8.94 15.29 -7.38
CA GLU A 55 -10.12 14.89 -8.16
C GLU A 55 -11.26 14.35 -7.27
N GLN A 56 -10.92 13.69 -6.16
CA GLN A 56 -11.88 13.18 -5.19
C GLN A 56 -12.11 14.13 -4.00
N HIS A 57 -11.66 15.39 -4.09
CA HIS A 57 -11.82 16.43 -3.07
C HIS A 57 -11.34 16.02 -1.67
N GLY A 58 -10.24 15.26 -1.60
CA GLY A 58 -9.66 14.74 -0.37
C GLY A 58 -10.42 13.56 0.25
N ASN A 59 -11.56 13.15 -0.31
CA ASN A 59 -12.39 12.06 0.20
C ASN A 59 -11.88 10.69 -0.27
N VAL A 60 -10.66 10.30 0.13
CA VAL A 60 -9.97 9.08 -0.34
C VAL A 60 -9.31 8.33 0.82
N LEU A 61 -9.59 7.04 0.92
CA LEU A 61 -8.82 6.12 1.76
C LEU A 61 -7.61 5.61 0.97
N VAL A 62 -6.41 5.96 1.45
CA VAL A 62 -5.14 5.52 0.84
C VAL A 62 -4.64 4.27 1.54
N ILE A 63 -4.29 3.26 0.76
CA ILE A 63 -3.91 1.93 1.25
C ILE A 63 -2.52 1.59 0.71
N ASN A 64 -1.55 1.49 1.61
CA ASN A 64 -0.19 1.07 1.31
C ASN A 64 0.15 -0.18 2.11
N ALA A 65 0.26 -1.32 1.42
CA ALA A 65 0.51 -2.61 2.08
C ALA A 65 1.83 -2.62 2.88
N ASP A 66 2.86 -1.89 2.43
CA ASP A 66 4.15 -1.88 3.12
C ASP A 66 4.07 -1.28 4.54
N GLU A 67 3.11 -0.40 4.81
CA GLU A 67 2.88 0.15 6.16
C GLU A 67 2.40 -0.91 7.14
N PHE A 68 1.80 -2.00 6.65
CA PHE A 68 1.24 -3.03 7.50
C PHE A 68 2.27 -4.03 8.01
N ARG A 69 3.44 -4.14 7.35
CA ARG A 69 4.48 -5.14 7.70
C ARG A 69 4.89 -5.07 9.16
N ARG A 70 5.06 -3.84 9.69
CA ARG A 70 5.47 -3.60 11.08
C ARG A 70 4.45 -4.05 12.13
N PHE A 71 3.21 -4.32 11.72
CA PHE A 71 2.16 -4.82 12.61
C PHE A 71 2.12 -6.34 12.68
N HIS A 72 3.05 -7.04 12.01
CA HIS A 72 3.18 -8.48 12.15
C HIS A 72 3.44 -8.81 13.63
N PRO A 73 2.74 -9.79 14.25
CA PRO A 73 2.89 -10.10 15.68
C PRO A 73 4.35 -10.41 16.08
N GLN A 74 5.06 -11.06 15.16
CA GLN A 74 6.46 -11.47 15.30
C GLN A 74 7.41 -10.57 14.50
N PHE A 75 7.06 -9.29 14.23
CA PHE A 75 7.85 -8.43 13.35
C PHE A 75 9.32 -8.31 13.77
N ASN A 76 9.58 -8.10 15.07
CA ASN A 76 10.94 -7.99 15.59
C ASN A 76 11.74 -9.28 15.39
N GLU A 77 11.15 -10.45 15.66
CA GLU A 77 11.79 -11.76 15.45
C GLU A 77 12.15 -11.98 13.97
N ILE A 78 11.26 -11.57 13.06
CA ILE A 78 11.50 -11.64 11.61
C ILE A 78 12.66 -10.72 11.23
N VAL A 79 12.69 -9.48 11.72
CA VAL A 79 13.76 -8.53 11.42
C VAL A 79 15.09 -9.01 12.01
N ASP A 80 15.10 -9.53 13.24
CA ASP A 80 16.30 -10.05 13.90
C ASP A 80 16.88 -11.25 13.14
N LYS A 81 16.01 -12.12 12.59
CA LYS A 81 16.42 -13.31 11.86
C LYS A 81 16.82 -13.05 10.41
N TYR A 82 16.10 -12.18 9.70
CA TYR A 82 16.24 -12.02 8.25
C TYR A 82 16.83 -10.67 7.82
N GLY A 83 17.00 -9.71 8.74
CA GLY A 83 17.56 -8.40 8.45
C GLY A 83 16.82 -7.72 7.29
N GLU A 84 17.56 -7.31 6.26
CA GLU A 84 17.01 -6.63 5.07
C GLU A 84 16.00 -7.48 4.28
N ASN A 85 15.99 -8.81 4.44
CA ASN A 85 15.08 -9.73 3.75
C ASN A 85 13.74 -9.94 4.47
N TYR A 86 13.48 -9.25 5.60
CA TYR A 86 12.18 -9.29 6.28
C TYR A 86 10.95 -9.04 5.38
N PRO A 87 11.01 -8.26 4.28
CA PRO A 87 9.85 -8.06 3.42
C PRO A 87 9.34 -9.35 2.77
N GLU A 88 10.21 -10.33 2.53
CA GLU A 88 9.80 -11.62 1.96
C GLU A 88 8.94 -12.41 2.95
N HIS A 89 9.24 -12.31 4.24
CA HIS A 89 8.56 -13.03 5.33
C HIS A 89 7.32 -12.30 5.88
N THR A 90 7.16 -11.01 5.57
CA THR A 90 5.98 -10.21 5.98
C THR A 90 4.99 -9.96 4.84
N ALA A 91 5.31 -10.39 3.62
CA ALA A 91 4.52 -10.11 2.42
C ALA A 91 3.08 -10.64 2.54
N ALA A 92 2.92 -11.92 2.91
CA ALA A 92 1.62 -12.56 3.05
C ALA A 92 0.72 -11.83 4.07
N PHE A 93 1.28 -11.50 5.24
CA PHE A 93 0.57 -10.76 6.28
C PHE A 93 0.15 -9.36 5.81
N SER A 94 1.09 -8.58 5.25
CA SER A 94 0.79 -7.23 4.78
C SER A 94 -0.25 -7.21 3.66
N GLY A 95 -0.21 -8.22 2.78
CA GLY A 95 -1.22 -8.44 1.74
C GLY A 95 -2.60 -8.72 2.33
N ALA A 96 -2.69 -9.65 3.29
CA ALA A 96 -3.95 -10.00 3.94
C ALA A 96 -4.59 -8.79 4.66
N VAL A 97 -3.79 -7.96 5.34
CA VAL A 97 -4.27 -6.71 5.95
C VAL A 97 -4.77 -5.74 4.88
N ALA A 98 -4.01 -5.53 3.80
CA ALA A 98 -4.42 -4.64 2.72
C ALA A 98 -5.72 -5.09 2.05
N GLU A 99 -5.86 -6.39 1.74
CA GLU A 99 -7.09 -6.98 1.19
C GLU A 99 -8.28 -6.75 2.13
N ARG A 100 -8.08 -6.95 3.44
CA ARG A 100 -9.15 -6.71 4.41
C ARG A 100 -9.52 -5.22 4.53
N VAL A 101 -8.55 -4.32 4.46
CA VAL A 101 -8.80 -2.87 4.42
C VAL A 101 -9.57 -2.48 3.17
N ILE A 102 -9.23 -3.05 2.00
CA ILE A 102 -9.97 -2.82 0.75
C ILE A 102 -11.41 -3.29 0.92
N ALA A 103 -11.64 -4.49 1.46
CA ALA A 103 -12.99 -5.01 1.71
C ALA A 103 -13.81 -4.07 2.60
N LEU A 104 -13.27 -3.66 3.76
CA LEU A 104 -13.94 -2.72 4.67
C LEU A 104 -14.19 -1.34 4.02
N GLY A 105 -13.26 -0.87 3.18
CA GLY A 105 -13.41 0.36 2.40
C GLY A 105 -14.54 0.26 1.38
N THR A 106 -14.66 -0.89 0.70
CA THR A 106 -15.75 -1.17 -0.24
C THR A 106 -17.11 -1.30 0.44
N GLU A 107 -17.17 -1.97 1.60
CA GLU A 107 -18.40 -2.05 2.42
C GLU A 107 -18.90 -0.65 2.82
N LYS A 108 -17.98 0.28 3.09
CA LYS A 108 -18.28 1.68 3.41
C LYS A 108 -18.47 2.60 2.20
N ARG A 109 -18.32 2.07 0.97
CA ARG A 109 -18.38 2.82 -0.29
C ARG A 109 -17.45 4.04 -0.35
N LEU A 110 -16.26 3.95 0.23
CA LEU A 110 -15.26 5.01 0.18
C LEU A 110 -14.55 5.03 -1.17
N ASN A 111 -14.04 6.18 -1.62
CA ASN A 111 -13.06 6.19 -2.73
C ASN A 111 -11.75 5.60 -2.23
N LEU A 112 -11.11 4.76 -3.03
CA LEU A 112 -9.93 3.98 -2.63
C LEU A 112 -8.75 4.28 -3.54
N ALA A 113 -7.58 4.53 -2.95
CA ALA A 113 -6.30 4.56 -3.65
C ALA A 113 -5.38 3.47 -3.10
N VAL A 114 -5.09 2.46 -3.90
CA VAL A 114 -4.21 1.35 -3.53
C VAL A 114 -2.83 1.58 -4.12
N GLU A 115 -1.83 1.77 -3.27
CA GLU A 115 -0.45 1.91 -3.71
C GLU A 115 0.15 0.55 -4.08
N GLY A 116 0.73 0.49 -5.28
CA GLY A 116 1.45 -0.67 -5.77
C GLY A 116 2.77 -0.28 -6.44
N THR A 117 3.59 -1.29 -6.71
CA THR A 117 4.81 -1.16 -7.53
C THR A 117 4.70 -1.91 -8.85
N PHE A 118 3.53 -2.50 -9.16
CA PHE A 118 3.29 -3.26 -10.40
C PHE A 118 4.35 -4.33 -10.71
N ARG A 119 4.99 -4.91 -9.68
CA ARG A 119 5.98 -5.99 -9.82
C ARG A 119 5.45 -7.18 -10.60
N THR A 120 4.15 -7.44 -10.47
CA THR A 120 3.40 -8.35 -11.33
C THR A 120 2.14 -7.63 -11.82
N ALA A 121 1.64 -8.02 -12.99
CA ALA A 121 0.37 -7.51 -13.49
C ALA A 121 -0.84 -8.08 -12.71
N GLN A 122 -0.70 -9.27 -12.13
CA GLN A 122 -1.84 -9.98 -11.55
C GLN A 122 -2.42 -9.27 -10.33
N THR A 123 -1.59 -8.78 -9.40
CA THR A 123 -2.05 -8.09 -8.19
C THR A 123 -2.91 -6.85 -8.49
N PRO A 124 -2.45 -5.85 -9.29
CA PRO A 124 -3.28 -4.70 -9.61
C PRO A 124 -4.54 -5.09 -10.39
N ILE A 125 -4.48 -6.08 -11.29
CA ILE A 125 -5.66 -6.57 -12.02
C ILE A 125 -6.70 -7.16 -11.06
N SER A 126 -6.28 -8.03 -10.13
CA SER A 126 -7.18 -8.64 -9.14
C SER A 126 -7.83 -7.58 -8.26
N THR A 127 -7.08 -6.56 -7.81
CA THR A 127 -7.62 -5.43 -7.05
C THR A 127 -8.66 -4.65 -7.84
N LEU A 128 -8.36 -4.31 -9.11
CA LEU A 128 -9.30 -3.58 -9.95
C LEU A 128 -10.56 -4.41 -10.24
N GLN A 129 -10.42 -5.72 -10.46
CA GLN A 129 -11.56 -6.60 -10.65
C GLN A 129 -12.46 -6.63 -9.41
N LEU A 130 -11.88 -6.79 -8.22
CA LEU A 130 -12.61 -6.73 -6.95
C LEU A 130 -13.40 -5.42 -6.80
N LEU A 131 -12.78 -4.28 -7.11
CA LEU A 131 -13.43 -2.98 -7.04
C LEU A 131 -14.58 -2.88 -8.04
N LYS A 132 -14.35 -3.31 -9.28
CA LYS A 132 -15.37 -3.32 -10.35
C LYS A 132 -16.57 -4.20 -9.97
N ASP A 133 -16.32 -5.38 -9.41
CA ASP A 133 -17.36 -6.30 -8.94
C ASP A 133 -18.19 -5.70 -7.79
N ASN A 134 -17.62 -4.73 -7.05
CA ASN A 134 -18.31 -3.95 -6.01
C ASN A 134 -18.90 -2.62 -6.54
N GLY A 135 -19.00 -2.45 -7.85
CA GLY A 135 -19.67 -1.30 -8.48
C GLY A 135 -18.85 -0.01 -8.52
N TYR A 136 -17.52 -0.11 -8.43
CA TYR A 136 -16.63 1.06 -8.52
C TYR A 136 -16.33 1.42 -9.97
N THR A 137 -16.13 2.72 -10.21
CA THR A 137 -15.36 3.17 -11.38
C THR A 137 -13.89 2.92 -11.10
N THR A 138 -13.23 2.12 -11.92
CA THR A 138 -11.83 1.75 -11.71
C THR A 138 -10.88 2.56 -12.60
N GLN A 139 -9.79 3.04 -12.02
CA GLN A 139 -8.76 3.79 -12.72
C GLN A 139 -7.35 3.24 -12.41
N VAL A 140 -6.39 3.59 -13.25
CA VAL A 140 -4.98 3.24 -13.05
C VAL A 140 -4.16 4.48 -13.34
N TYR A 141 -3.30 4.86 -12.39
CA TYR A 141 -2.37 5.97 -12.56
C TYR A 141 -0.97 5.38 -12.60
N ILE A 142 -0.27 5.60 -13.71
CA ILE A 142 1.10 5.13 -13.89
C ILE A 142 1.97 6.33 -14.23
N LYS A 143 3.06 6.52 -13.49
CA LYS A 143 4.10 7.47 -13.86
C LYS A 143 5.21 6.73 -14.60
N ALA A 144 5.42 7.12 -15.85
CA ALA A 144 6.58 6.70 -16.63
C ALA A 144 7.72 7.70 -16.43
N GLU A 145 8.90 7.20 -16.07
CA GLU A 145 10.13 7.98 -15.84
C GLU A 145 11.30 7.20 -16.47
N SER A 146 12.37 7.89 -16.84
CA SER A 146 13.61 7.20 -17.26
C SER A 146 14.15 6.35 -16.09
N ALA A 147 14.54 5.11 -16.38
CA ALA A 147 15.12 4.20 -15.39
C ALA A 147 16.36 4.80 -14.71
N GLU A 148 17.16 5.58 -15.43
CA GLU A 148 18.35 6.26 -14.91
C GLU A 148 18.00 7.33 -13.86
N VAL A 149 16.93 8.08 -14.11
CA VAL A 149 16.43 9.11 -13.18
C VAL A 149 15.80 8.46 -11.95
N ALA A 150 14.98 7.43 -12.15
CA ALA A 150 14.38 6.67 -11.05
C ALA A 150 15.46 6.02 -10.16
N TRP A 151 16.51 5.48 -10.76
CA TRP A 151 17.67 4.92 -10.04
C TRP A 151 18.41 5.99 -9.23
N SER A 152 18.76 7.11 -9.86
CA SER A 152 19.43 8.22 -9.19
C SER A 152 18.65 8.75 -7.98
N ASN A 153 17.32 8.88 -8.13
CA ASN A 153 16.45 9.30 -7.03
C ASN A 153 16.38 8.26 -5.90
N THR A 154 16.37 6.98 -6.26
CA THR A 154 16.36 5.88 -5.28
C THR A 154 17.66 5.87 -4.47
N LEU A 155 18.82 6.04 -5.14
CA LEU A 155 20.12 6.15 -4.48
C LEU A 155 20.19 7.36 -3.54
N ALA A 156 19.77 8.54 -4.02
CA ALA A 156 19.74 9.75 -3.20
C ALA A 156 18.85 9.59 -1.95
N ARG A 157 17.72 8.88 -2.08
CA ARG A 157 16.84 8.59 -0.93
C ARG A 157 17.50 7.64 0.07
N ALA A 158 18.17 6.59 -0.41
CA ALA A 158 18.89 5.66 0.44
C ALA A 158 20.04 6.33 1.19
N GLU A 159 20.79 7.23 0.53
CA GLU A 159 21.83 8.04 1.15
C GLU A 159 21.25 8.98 2.22
N ALA A 160 20.13 9.64 1.94
CA ALA A 160 19.44 10.49 2.92
C ALA A 160 18.94 9.69 4.13
N GLU A 161 18.37 8.50 3.92
CA GLU A 161 17.94 7.60 5.01
C GLU A 161 19.15 7.16 5.86
N ARG A 162 20.29 6.80 5.24
CA ARG A 162 21.54 6.47 5.95
C ARG A 162 22.07 7.64 6.77
N ALA A 163 22.05 8.85 6.21
CA ALA A 163 22.55 10.04 6.89
C ALA A 163 21.70 10.40 8.12
N MET A 164 20.38 10.17 8.07
CA MET A 164 19.48 10.46 9.19
C MET A 164 19.45 9.36 10.26
N ASN A 165 19.51 8.08 9.86
CA ASN A 165 19.22 6.95 10.76
C ASN A 165 20.43 6.04 11.05
N GLY A 166 21.61 6.35 10.51
CA GLY A 166 22.83 5.51 10.63
C GLY A 166 22.75 4.17 9.89
N THR A 167 21.57 3.82 9.35
CA THR A 167 21.25 2.65 8.55
C THR A 167 20.31 3.09 7.44
N GLY A 168 20.43 2.50 6.25
CA GLY A 168 19.51 2.80 5.16
C GLY A 168 19.65 1.76 4.06
N ARG A 169 18.53 1.52 3.37
CA ARG A 169 18.34 0.38 2.46
C ARG A 169 19.48 0.28 1.45
N THR A 170 20.01 -0.93 1.26
CA THR A 170 20.79 -1.26 0.07
C THR A 170 19.86 -1.14 -1.15
N VAL A 171 20.27 -0.36 -2.15
CA VAL A 171 19.56 -0.16 -3.42
C VAL A 171 20.04 -1.11 -4.48
#